data_AF-A0A318ICC6-F1
#
_entry.id   AF-A0A318ICC6-F1
#
_cell.length_a   1.000
_cell.length_b   1.000
_cell.length_c   1.000
_cell.angle_alpha   90.00
_cell.angle_beta   90.00
_cell.angle_gamma   90.00
#
_symmetry.space_group_name_H-M   'P 1'
#
loop_
_entity.id
_entity.type
_entity.pdbx_description
1 polymer ?
#
loop_
_entity_poly.entity_id
_entity_poly.type
_entity_poly.pdbx_seq_one_letter_code
_entity_poly.pdbx_strand_id
1 'polypeptide(L)'
;MIRTIAALAALSTLTCTAHAADTGTTSGTAHAKQRYVSPGIANITGAAAPRPENASPDARCRELAAGIDAVTHAPDRGQKIVRGIGPDGKPRNELRAYDKRADLETEHQRLGCR
;
A
#
# COMPACT_ATOMS: atom_id res chain seq x y z
N MET A 1 -15.78 -57.26 -30.85
CA MET A 1 -14.72 -56.28 -31.14
C MET A 1 -14.73 -55.21 -30.04
N ILE A 2 -14.13 -55.51 -28.88
CA ILE A 2 -14.18 -54.70 -27.65
C ILE A 2 -12.74 -54.51 -27.14
N ARG A 3 -11.84 -54.04 -28.00
CA ARG A 3 -10.40 -53.92 -27.68
C ARG A 3 -9.78 -52.57 -28.09
N THR A 4 -10.60 -51.55 -28.28
CA THR A 4 -10.15 -50.22 -28.76
C THR A 4 -10.67 -49.07 -27.89
N ILE A 5 -10.95 -49.31 -26.61
CA ILE A 5 -11.35 -48.26 -25.64
C ILE A 5 -10.51 -48.29 -24.36
N ALA A 6 -9.39 -49.03 -24.36
CA ALA A 6 -8.51 -49.16 -23.18
C ALA A 6 -7.24 -48.29 -23.25
N ALA A 7 -7.10 -47.43 -24.26
CA ALA A 7 -5.90 -46.62 -24.46
C ALA A 7 -6.10 -45.11 -24.27
N LEU A 8 -7.32 -44.65 -23.96
CA LEU A 8 -7.60 -43.21 -23.75
C LEU A 8 -7.73 -42.79 -22.28
N ALA A 9 -7.69 -43.74 -21.32
CA ALA A 9 -7.83 -43.45 -19.90
C ALA A 9 -6.47 -43.27 -19.16
N ALA A 10 -5.34 -43.38 -19.87
CA ALA A 10 -4.00 -43.27 -19.28
C ALA A 10 -3.34 -41.89 -19.45
N LEU A 11 -4.04 -40.90 -20.03
CA LEU A 11 -3.51 -39.55 -20.26
C LEU A 11 -4.14 -38.45 -19.40
N SER A 12 -4.88 -38.81 -18.33
CA SER A 12 -5.63 -37.85 -17.50
C SER A 12 -4.95 -37.47 -16.19
N THR A 13 -3.74 -37.95 -15.90
CA THR A 13 -3.07 -37.77 -14.59
C THR A 13 -1.81 -36.89 -14.65
N LEU A 14 -1.80 -35.88 -15.52
CA LEU A 14 -0.91 -34.72 -15.39
C LEU A 14 -1.69 -33.51 -14.88
N THR A 15 -2.41 -33.69 -13.77
CA THR A 15 -2.80 -32.56 -12.93
C THR A 15 -1.56 -32.08 -12.19
N CYS A 16 -0.99 -31.01 -12.72
CA CYS A 16 -0.07 -30.08 -12.13
C CYS A 16 -0.05 -30.13 -10.59
N THR A 17 0.98 -30.74 -10.00
CA THR A 17 1.35 -30.47 -8.60
C THR A 17 2.45 -29.43 -8.61
N ALA A 18 2.04 -28.16 -8.76
CA ALA A 18 2.85 -27.06 -8.30
C ALA A 18 2.93 -27.16 -6.76
N HIS A 19 3.93 -27.86 -6.25
CA HIS A 19 4.29 -27.81 -4.84
C HIS A 19 4.93 -26.45 -4.54
N ALA A 20 4.13 -25.40 -4.51
CA ALA A 20 4.43 -24.22 -3.70
C ALA A 20 4.06 -24.58 -2.25
N ALA A 21 4.88 -25.44 -1.64
CA ALA A 21 4.85 -25.64 -0.19
C ALA A 21 5.51 -24.41 0.45
N ASP A 22 4.77 -23.31 0.48
CA ASP A 22 5.05 -22.18 1.34
C ASP A 22 4.61 -22.60 2.76
N THR A 23 5.41 -23.48 3.36
CA THR A 23 5.28 -23.81 4.78
C THR A 23 5.80 -22.61 5.56
N GLY A 24 4.90 -21.68 5.85
CA GLY A 24 5.06 -20.76 6.95
C GLY A 24 5.33 -21.52 8.26
N THR A 25 5.95 -20.81 9.19
CA THR A 25 6.21 -21.19 10.59
C THR A 25 7.26 -22.28 10.84
N THR A 26 8.53 -21.88 10.81
CA THR A 26 9.43 -22.19 11.94
C THR A 26 10.33 -21.00 12.24
N SER A 27 10.31 -20.61 13.51
CA SER A 27 11.31 -19.76 14.17
C SER A 27 12.72 -20.18 13.75
N GLY A 28 13.45 -19.27 13.11
CA GLY A 28 14.83 -19.53 12.70
C GLY A 28 15.22 -18.58 11.58
N THR A 29 16.22 -17.74 11.84
CA THR A 29 16.85 -16.81 10.91
C THR A 29 17.38 -17.53 9.67
N ALA A 30 16.50 -17.80 8.71
CA ALA A 30 16.91 -18.19 7.37
C ALA A 30 17.44 -16.93 6.70
N HIS A 31 18.77 -16.79 6.63
CA HIS A 31 19.38 -15.77 5.79
C HIS A 31 18.85 -15.95 4.37
N ALA A 32 17.97 -15.03 3.95
CA ALA A 32 17.46 -14.98 2.59
C ALA A 32 18.66 -15.00 1.65
N LYS A 33 18.75 -16.04 0.81
CA LYS A 33 19.82 -16.19 -0.19
C LYS A 33 19.84 -14.92 -1.02
N GLN A 34 20.85 -14.06 -0.83
CA GLN A 34 20.96 -12.79 -1.53
C GLN A 34 21.16 -13.07 -3.02
N ARG A 35 20.08 -13.07 -3.78
CA ARG A 35 20.13 -13.15 -5.24
C ARG A 35 20.60 -11.80 -5.74
N TYR A 36 21.58 -11.77 -6.64
CA TYR A 36 21.94 -10.55 -7.32
C TYR A 36 20.74 -10.09 -8.16
N VAL A 37 20.25 -8.89 -7.87
CA VAL A 37 19.13 -8.25 -8.55
C VAL A 37 19.69 -7.04 -9.29
N SER A 38 19.30 -6.85 -10.55
CA SER A 38 19.73 -5.66 -11.30
C SER A 38 19.20 -4.38 -10.61
N PRO A 39 19.91 -3.23 -10.71
CA PRO A 39 19.48 -1.99 -10.06
C PRO A 39 18.04 -1.59 -10.38
N GLY A 40 17.57 -1.85 -11.62
CA GLY A 40 16.19 -1.59 -12.01
C GLY A 40 15.16 -2.44 -11.26
N ILE A 41 15.40 -3.75 -11.13
CA ILE A 41 14.50 -4.63 -10.38
C ILE A 41 14.57 -4.34 -8.88
N ALA A 42 15.74 -3.99 -8.34
CA ALA A 42 15.89 -3.57 -6.95
C ALA A 42 15.08 -2.31 -6.63
N ASN A 43 15.05 -1.33 -7.55
CA ASN A 43 14.27 -0.12 -7.37
C ASN A 43 12.75 -0.38 -7.44
N ILE A 44 12.30 -1.21 -8.38
CA ILE A 44 10.88 -1.58 -8.52
C ILE A 44 10.42 -2.38 -7.30
N THR A 45 11.19 -3.36 -6.86
CA THR A 45 10.86 -4.19 -5.69
C THR A 45 10.91 -3.39 -4.40
N GLY A 46 11.84 -2.45 -4.25
CA GLY A 46 11.88 -1.54 -3.10
C GLY A 46 10.72 -0.54 -3.09
N ALA A 47 10.31 -0.02 -4.24
CA ALA A 47 9.17 0.88 -4.37
C ALA A 47 7.81 0.17 -4.18
N ALA A 48 7.73 -1.10 -4.58
CA ALA A 48 6.54 -1.94 -4.41
C ALA A 48 6.53 -2.67 -3.05
N ALA A 49 7.62 -2.63 -2.28
CA ALA A 49 7.66 -3.23 -0.96
C ALA A 49 6.62 -2.53 -0.08
N PRO A 50 5.81 -3.28 0.69
CA PRO A 50 4.96 -2.70 1.71
C PRO A 50 5.84 -1.83 2.59
N ARG A 51 5.52 -0.53 2.69
CA ARG A 51 6.23 0.35 3.60
C ARG A 51 6.05 -0.25 4.99
N PRO A 52 7.13 -0.46 5.76
CA PRO A 52 6.98 -0.94 7.12
C PRO A 52 6.04 0.03 7.81
N GLU A 53 4.87 -0.46 8.24
CA GLU A 53 4.00 0.30 9.11
C GLU A 53 4.86 0.59 10.35
N ASN A 54 5.28 1.84 10.51
CA ASN A 54 5.61 2.35 11.82
C ASN A 54 4.29 2.26 12.57
N ALA A 55 4.03 1.10 13.18
CA ALA A 55 2.86 0.84 13.97
C ALA A 55 2.98 1.69 15.21
N SER A 56 2.68 2.98 15.07
CA SER A 56 2.57 3.88 16.19
C SER A 56 1.56 3.24 17.16
N PRO A 57 1.87 3.15 18.46
CA PRO A 57 0.94 2.60 19.44
C PRO A 57 -0.37 3.40 19.48
N ASP A 58 -0.32 4.67 19.04
CA ASP A 58 -1.47 5.55 18.98
C ASP A 58 -2.34 5.25 17.76
N ALA A 59 -3.60 4.87 18.03
CA ALA A 59 -4.61 4.65 16.99
C ALA A 59 -4.78 5.86 16.06
N ARG A 60 -4.68 7.09 16.61
CA ARG A 60 -4.79 8.33 15.83
C ARG A 60 -3.63 8.50 14.86
N CYS A 61 -2.41 8.17 15.26
CA CYS A 61 -1.25 8.26 14.37
C CYS A 61 -1.35 7.25 13.22
N ARG A 62 -1.84 6.04 13.47
CA ARG A 62 -2.09 5.04 12.42
C ARG A 62 -3.15 5.51 11.43
N GLU A 63 -4.24 6.08 11.91
CA GLU A 63 -5.29 6.64 11.06
C GLU A 63 -4.75 7.77 10.15
N LEU A 64 -3.95 8.68 10.71
CA LEU A 64 -3.33 9.76 9.94
C LEU A 64 -2.34 9.23 8.90
N ALA A 65 -1.50 8.26 9.27
CA ALA A 65 -0.56 7.63 8.34
C ALA A 65 -1.29 6.93 7.18
N ALA A 66 -2.35 6.17 7.48
CA ALA A 66 -3.20 5.55 6.46
C ALA A 66 -3.90 6.61 5.58
N GLY A 67 -4.34 7.72 6.16
CA GLY A 67 -4.91 8.85 5.44
C GLY A 67 -3.92 9.49 4.47
N ILE A 68 -2.66 9.68 4.89
CA ILE A 68 -1.57 10.21 4.05
C ILE A 68 -1.27 9.25 2.89
N ASP A 69 -1.21 7.96 3.17
CA ASP A 69 -0.96 6.92 2.15
C ASP A 69 -2.09 6.88 1.10
N ALA A 70 -3.35 6.92 1.56
CA ALA A 70 -4.51 6.92 0.69
C ALA A 70 -4.52 8.11 -0.30
N VAL A 71 -4.14 9.32 0.16
CA VAL A 71 -4.08 10.51 -0.71
C VAL A 71 -2.79 10.61 -1.52
N THR A 72 -1.81 9.72 -1.31
CA THR A 72 -0.58 9.68 -2.11
C THR A 72 -0.87 9.16 -3.52
N HIS A 73 -1.77 8.18 -3.65
CA HIS A 73 -2.16 7.63 -4.94
C HIS A 73 -3.28 8.42 -5.64
N ALA A 74 -4.11 9.12 -4.88
CA ALA A 74 -5.18 9.98 -5.38
C ALA A 74 -5.15 11.34 -4.67
N PRO A 75 -4.35 12.31 -5.17
CA PRO A 75 -4.17 13.59 -4.50
C PRO A 75 -5.45 14.43 -4.54
N ASP A 76 -5.98 14.73 -3.36
CA ASP A 76 -7.10 15.66 -3.16
C ASP A 76 -6.56 17.08 -2.92
N ARG A 77 -6.44 17.84 -4.02
CA ARG A 77 -5.87 19.19 -4.06
C ARG A 77 -6.71 20.12 -4.92
N GLY A 78 -6.74 21.39 -4.56
CA GLY A 78 -7.40 22.40 -5.39
C GLY A 78 -7.66 23.71 -4.67
N GLN A 79 -8.73 24.37 -5.08
CA GLN A 79 -9.20 25.62 -4.50
C GLN A 79 -10.52 25.35 -3.79
N LYS A 80 -10.58 25.65 -2.49
CA LYS A 80 -11.79 25.51 -1.68
C LYS A 80 -12.27 26.90 -1.27
N ILE A 81 -13.57 27.12 -1.40
CA ILE A 81 -14.19 28.34 -0.87
C ILE A 81 -14.32 28.18 0.64
N VAL A 82 -13.57 28.99 1.38
CA VAL A 82 -13.63 29.05 2.85
C VAL A 82 -14.30 30.36 3.24
N ARG A 83 -15.15 30.30 4.26
CA ARG A 83 -15.79 31.50 4.80
C ARG A 83 -14.80 32.19 5.74
N GLY A 84 -14.36 33.38 5.37
CA GLY A 84 -13.48 34.25 6.14
C GLY A 84 -14.19 35.52 6.59
N ILE A 85 -13.48 36.32 7.37
CA ILE A 85 -13.88 37.68 7.72
C ILE A 85 -12.90 38.62 7.02
N GLY A 86 -13.44 39.48 6.15
CA GLY A 86 -12.62 40.48 5.47
C GLY A 86 -12.05 41.51 6.45
N PRO A 87 -11.07 42.32 6.02
CA PRO A 87 -10.50 43.40 6.84
C PRO A 87 -11.54 44.47 7.24
N ASP A 88 -12.67 44.51 6.54
CA ASP A 88 -13.84 45.35 6.82
C ASP A 88 -14.78 44.74 7.88
N GLY A 89 -14.45 43.58 8.45
CA GLY A 89 -15.27 42.87 9.44
C GLY A 89 -16.48 42.16 8.84
N LYS A 90 -16.65 42.17 7.51
CA LYS A 90 -17.78 41.53 6.84
C LYS A 90 -17.46 40.07 6.48
N PRO A 91 -18.44 39.16 6.54
CA PRO A 91 -18.25 37.79 6.09
C PRO A 91 -18.03 37.76 4.58
N ARG A 92 -16.95 37.11 4.14
CA ARG A 92 -16.63 36.94 2.73
C ARG A 92 -16.22 35.50 2.45
N ASN A 93 -16.50 35.06 1.24
CA ASN A 93 -16.06 33.77 0.75
C ASN A 93 -14.71 33.97 0.06
N GLU A 94 -13.67 33.34 0.59
CA GLU A 94 -12.31 33.44 0.07
C GLU A 94 -11.93 32.12 -0.59
N LEU A 95 -11.29 32.23 -1.75
CA LEU A 95 -10.75 31.08 -2.44
C LEU A 95 -9.38 30.76 -1.82
N ARG A 96 -9.28 29.62 -1.15
CA ARG A 96 -8.04 29.19 -0.48
C ARG A 96 -7.53 27.92 -1.12
N ALA A 97 -6.22 27.88 -1.35
CA ALA A 97 -5.54 26.67 -1.73
C ALA A 97 -5.74 25.61 -0.64
N TYR A 98 -6.15 24.42 -1.05
CA TYR A 98 -6.41 23.28 -0.20
C TYR A 98 -5.57 22.10 -0.70
N ASP A 99 -4.87 21.45 0.23
CA ASP A 99 -4.13 20.22 -0.01
C ASP A 99 -4.37 19.28 1.17
N LYS A 100 -5.22 18.26 0.95
CA LYS A 100 -5.59 17.30 1.99
C LYS A 100 -4.37 16.59 2.55
N ARG A 101 -3.38 16.31 1.71
CA ARG A 101 -2.16 15.62 2.15
C ARG A 101 -1.37 16.50 3.10
N ALA A 102 -1.17 17.77 2.75
CA ALA A 102 -0.45 18.72 3.59
C ALA A 102 -1.16 18.92 4.95
N ASP A 103 -2.49 18.95 4.96
CA ASP A 103 -3.28 19.06 6.20
C ASP A 103 -3.07 17.83 7.10
N LEU A 104 -3.11 16.61 6.54
CA LEU A 104 -2.86 15.37 7.29
C LEU A 104 -1.42 15.25 7.78
N GLU A 105 -0.44 15.64 6.96
CA GLU A 105 0.98 15.67 7.35
C GLU A 105 1.22 16.67 8.49
N THR A 106 0.57 17.84 8.45
CA THR A 106 0.63 18.84 9.50
C THR A 106 0.04 18.29 10.81
N GLU A 107 -1.10 17.59 10.75
CA GLU A 107 -1.70 16.96 11.92
C GLU A 107 -0.80 15.84 12.48
N HIS A 108 -0.25 15.00 11.61
CA HIS A 108 0.68 13.92 11.98
C HIS A 108 1.91 14.47 12.72
N GLN A 109 2.49 15.58 12.23
CA GLN A 109 3.61 16.27 12.88
C GLN A 109 3.21 16.91 14.20
N ARG A 110 2.03 17.57 14.25
CA ARG A 110 1.53 18.23 15.47
C ARG A 110 1.30 17.25 16.61
N LEU A 111 0.86 16.03 16.29
CA LEU A 111 0.69 14.96 17.27
C LEU A 111 2.01 14.25 17.64
N GLY A 112 3.12 14.58 16.97
CA GLY A 112 4.42 13.98 17.24
C GLY A 112 4.52 12.51 16.83
N CYS A 113 3.66 12.06 15.91
CA CYS A 113 3.68 10.71 15.36
C CYS A 113 5.02 10.45 14.66
N ARG A 114 5.65 9.30 14.94
CA ARG A 114 6.96 8.87 14.40
C ARG A 114 6.82 7.65 13.50
#